data_AF-A0A1M3MHF4-F1
#
_entry.id   AF-A0A1M3MHF4-F1
#
_cell.length_a   1.000
_cell.length_b   1.000
_cell.length_c   1.000
_cell.angle_alpha   90.00
_cell.angle_beta   90.00
_cell.angle_gamma   90.00
#
_symmetry.space_group_name_H-M   'P 1'
#
loop_
_entity.id
_entity.type
_entity.pdbx_description
1 polymer ?
#
loop_
_entity_poly.entity_id
_entity_poly.type
_entity_poly.pdbx_seq_one_letter_code
_entity_poly.pdbx_strand_id
1 'polypeptide(L)'
;MVENERIVAAAVYHGATISLPPPARHDTILKSMIFVMGFENALVHPEKQGFLTSTGRFVNRVEAYQIAYRAGQLLRNTAGRPELYLEDLW
;
A
#
# COMPACT_ATOMS: atom_id res chain seq x y z
N MET A 1 -5.72 -16.31 -19.71
CA MET A 1 -4.62 -15.91 -18.81
C MET A 1 -5.29 -15.45 -17.53
N VAL A 2 -5.13 -16.16 -16.41
CA VAL A 2 -5.59 -15.62 -15.12
C VAL A 2 -4.56 -14.56 -14.76
N GLU A 3 -4.96 -13.30 -14.78
CA GLU A 3 -4.08 -12.21 -14.39
C GLU A 3 -3.81 -12.33 -12.88
N ASN A 4 -2.55 -12.54 -12.50
CA ASN A 4 -2.19 -12.57 -11.09
C ASN A 4 -2.45 -11.18 -10.50
N GLU A 5 -3.19 -11.12 -9.38
CA GLU A 5 -3.37 -9.90 -8.61
C GLU A 5 -2.02 -9.24 -8.30
N ARG A 6 -1.93 -7.92 -8.41
CA ARG A 6 -0.69 -7.14 -8.22
C ARG A 6 -0.94 -5.96 -7.29
N ILE A 7 0.12 -5.42 -6.70
CA ILE A 7 0.09 -4.17 -5.94
C ILE A 7 0.23 -2.99 -6.89
N VAL A 8 -0.68 -2.01 -6.80
CA VAL A 8 -0.73 -0.88 -7.74
C VAL A 8 -0.50 0.48 -7.09
N ALA A 9 -0.74 0.63 -5.78
CA ALA A 9 -0.54 1.89 -5.06
C ALA A 9 -0.33 1.67 -3.55
N ALA A 10 0.33 2.62 -2.89
CA ALA A 10 0.24 2.75 -1.43
C ALA A 10 -1.20 3.08 -1.04
N ALA A 11 -1.67 2.57 0.09
CA ALA A 11 -3.00 2.87 0.59
C ALA A 11 -3.06 3.00 2.11
N VAL A 12 -4.06 3.74 2.57
CA VAL A 12 -4.44 3.87 3.98
C VAL A 12 -5.91 3.50 4.12
N TYR A 13 -6.25 2.79 5.18
CA TYR A 13 -7.64 2.53 5.54
C TYR A 13 -8.12 3.49 6.64
N HIS A 14 -9.10 4.34 6.31
CA HIS A 14 -9.75 5.25 7.24
C HIS A 14 -11.27 5.26 6.98
N GLY A 15 -11.95 4.16 7.31
CA GLY A 15 -13.36 3.93 6.94
C GLY A 15 -13.59 3.66 5.45
N ALA A 16 -12.69 4.14 4.60
CA ALA A 16 -12.54 3.83 3.18
C ALA A 16 -11.05 3.65 2.83
N THR A 17 -10.78 3.00 1.70
CA THR A 17 -9.44 2.90 1.13
C THR A 17 -9.08 4.20 0.44
N ILE A 18 -8.04 4.87 0.92
CA ILE A 18 -7.49 6.08 0.33
C ILE A 18 -6.10 5.75 -0.22
N SER A 19 -5.89 6.03 -1.51
CA SER A 19 -4.62 5.76 -2.19
C SER A 19 -4.24 6.91 -3.12
N LEU A 20 -2.95 7.04 -3.41
CA LEU A 20 -2.42 7.94 -4.42
C LEU A 20 -1.56 7.13 -5.40
N PRO A 21 -1.49 7.52 -6.68
CA PRO A 21 -0.70 6.80 -7.67
C PRO A 21 0.80 6.78 -7.28
N PRO A 22 1.54 5.74 -7.67
CA PRO A 22 2.99 5.69 -7.47
C PRO A 22 3.68 6.94 -8.05
N PRO A 23 4.74 7.48 -7.42
CA PRO A 23 5.49 6.91 -6.29
C PRO A 23 5.04 7.43 -4.92
N ALA A 24 3.79 7.88 -4.77
CA ALA A 24 3.28 8.39 -3.50
C ALA A 24 3.42 7.35 -2.38
N ARG A 25 3.87 7.81 -1.20
CA ARG A 25 4.09 6.96 -0.02
C ARG A 25 2.98 7.17 1.02
N HIS A 26 2.96 6.34 2.07
CA HIS A 26 2.00 6.51 3.18
C HIS A 26 2.04 7.93 3.75
N ASP A 27 3.23 8.50 3.96
CA ASP A 27 3.39 9.90 4.41
C ASP A 27 2.75 10.92 3.44
N THR A 28 2.86 10.70 2.12
CA THR A 28 2.19 11.53 1.12
C THR A 28 0.66 11.48 1.25
N ILE A 29 0.11 10.28 1.49
CA ILE A 29 -1.33 10.08 1.68
C ILE A 29 -1.78 10.77 2.97
N LEU A 30 -1.07 10.58 4.09
CA LEU A 30 -1.40 11.20 5.37
C LEU A 30 -1.36 12.73 5.30
N LYS A 31 -0.34 13.30 4.66
CA LYS A 31 -0.28 14.75 4.39
C LYS A 31 -1.45 15.22 3.54
N SER A 32 -1.84 14.45 2.52
CA SER A 32 -3.00 14.80 1.69
C SER A 32 -4.31 14.73 2.47
N MET A 33 -4.47 13.72 3.35
CA MET A 33 -5.63 13.63 4.24
C MET A 33 -5.74 14.87 5.14
N ILE A 34 -4.63 15.33 5.72
CA ILE A 34 -4.62 16.49 6.62
C ILE A 34 -4.83 17.80 5.84
N PHE A 35 -4.01 18.06 4.82
CA PHE A 35 -3.92 19.39 4.18
C PHE A 35 -4.88 19.60 3.02
N VAL A 36 -5.38 18.53 2.38
CA VAL A 36 -6.25 18.63 1.20
C VAL A 36 -7.68 18.19 1.52
N MET A 37 -7.83 17.12 2.30
CA MET A 37 -9.14 16.53 2.58
C MET A 37 -9.75 17.01 3.90
N GLY A 38 -8.99 17.73 4.74
CA GLY A 38 -9.48 18.30 6.00
C GLY A 38 -9.67 17.29 7.13
N PHE A 39 -9.01 16.13 7.09
CA PHE A 39 -9.00 15.19 8.21
C PHE A 39 -8.08 15.73 9.32
N GLU A 40 -8.63 16.54 10.22
CA GLU A 40 -7.94 17.00 11.41
C GLU A 40 -7.50 15.80 12.27
N ASN A 41 -6.22 15.75 12.64
CA ASN A 41 -5.62 14.68 13.44
C ASN A 41 -5.82 13.27 12.87
N ALA A 42 -5.63 13.09 11.55
CA ALA A 42 -5.62 11.77 10.91
C ALA A 42 -4.50 10.84 11.44
N LEU A 43 -4.67 10.34 12.67
CA LEU A 43 -3.81 9.36 13.31
C LEU A 43 -4.18 7.99 12.76
N VAL A 44 -3.58 7.67 11.63
CA VAL A 44 -3.70 6.36 11.00
C VAL A 44 -2.66 5.45 11.62
N HIS A 45 -3.12 4.53 12.45
CA HIS A 45 -2.26 3.51 13.07
C HIS A 45 -1.45 2.77 11.99
N PRO A 46 -0.18 2.38 12.24
CA PRO A 46 0.64 1.69 11.25
C PRO A 46 -0.02 0.45 10.61
N GLU A 47 -0.89 -0.23 11.36
CA GLU A 47 -1.67 -1.39 10.89
C GLU A 47 -2.71 -1.07 9.80
N LYS A 48 -3.11 0.20 9.70
CA LYS A 48 -4.03 0.72 8.68
C LYS A 48 -3.29 1.24 7.45
N GLN A 49 -1.96 1.18 7.44
CA GLN A 49 -1.12 1.53 6.30
C GLN A 49 -0.80 0.26 5.51
N GLY A 50 -1.32 0.18 4.29
CA GLY A 50 -1.25 -0.99 3.44
C GLY A 50 -1.15 -0.61 1.97
N PHE A 51 -1.77 -1.40 1.11
CA PHE A 51 -1.66 -1.25 -0.33
C PHE A 51 -3.00 -1.48 -1.03
N LEU A 52 -3.18 -0.84 -2.17
CA LEU A 52 -4.27 -1.10 -3.10
C LEU A 52 -3.80 -2.15 -4.12
N THR A 53 -4.63 -3.15 -4.37
CA THR A 53 -4.36 -4.17 -5.39
C THR A 53 -5.03 -3.85 -6.72
N SER A 54 -4.62 -4.54 -7.79
CA SER A 54 -5.23 -4.44 -9.12
C SER A 54 -6.70 -4.87 -9.17
N THR A 55 -7.20 -5.56 -8.15
CA THR A 55 -8.62 -5.95 -8.02
C THR A 55 -9.45 -4.93 -7.23
N GLY A 56 -8.83 -3.85 -6.74
CA GLY A 56 -9.50 -2.75 -6.06
C GLY A 56 -9.67 -2.92 -4.54
N ARG A 57 -9.07 -3.94 -3.92
CA ARG A 57 -9.13 -4.16 -2.46
C ARG A 57 -7.93 -3.58 -1.74
N PHE A 58 -8.15 -3.22 -0.48
CA PHE A 58 -7.08 -2.89 0.46
C PHE A 58 -6.50 -4.16 1.08
N VAL A 59 -5.18 -4.20 1.20
CA VAL A 59 -4.43 -5.28 1.86
C VAL A 59 -3.40 -4.70 2.82
N ASN A 60 -3.13 -5.41 3.92
CA ASN A 60 -2.06 -5.03 4.85
C ASN A 60 -0.67 -5.37 4.26
N ARG A 61 0.40 -4.99 4.96
CA ARG A 61 1.78 -5.20 4.49
C ARG A 61 2.15 -6.66 4.31
N VAL A 62 1.62 -7.56 5.15
CA VAL A 62 1.93 -9.00 5.09
C VAL A 62 1.31 -9.65 3.87
N GLU A 63 0.02 -9.40 3.65
CA GLU A 63 -0.68 -9.91 2.48
C GLU A 63 -0.14 -9.28 1.20
N ALA A 64 0.14 -7.98 1.22
CA ALA A 64 0.73 -7.28 0.08
C ALA A 64 2.05 -7.90 -0.35
N TYR A 65 2.90 -8.30 0.60
CA TYR A 65 4.16 -8.99 0.33
C TYR A 65 3.93 -10.27 -0.47
N GLN A 66 2.98 -11.11 -0.02
CA GLN A 66 2.66 -12.38 -0.67
C GLN A 66 2.13 -12.17 -2.09
N ILE A 67 1.32 -11.13 -2.31
CA ILE A 67 0.82 -10.76 -3.63
C ILE A 67 1.97 -10.29 -4.52
N ALA A 68 2.78 -9.33 -4.06
CA ALA A 68 3.91 -8.77 -4.81
C ALA A 68 4.94 -9.85 -5.18
N TYR A 69 5.22 -10.78 -4.26
CA TYR A 69 6.09 -11.93 -4.50
C TYR A 69 5.55 -12.84 -5.63
N ARG A 70 4.27 -13.26 -5.53
CA ARG A 70 3.62 -14.08 -6.57
C ARG A 70 3.47 -13.36 -7.91
N ALA A 71 3.41 -12.04 -7.90
CA ALA A 71 3.29 -11.19 -9.09
C ALA A 71 4.64 -10.81 -9.71
N GLY A 72 5.77 -11.19 -9.07
CA GLY A 72 7.12 -10.85 -9.51
C GLY A 72 7.44 -9.36 -9.44
N GLN A 73 6.86 -8.61 -8.50
CA GLN A 73 7.00 -7.15 -8.40
C GLN A 73 8.17 -6.68 -7.51
N LEU A 74 8.81 -7.57 -6.77
CA LEU A 74 9.84 -7.20 -5.79
C LEU A 74 11.14 -6.80 -6.50
N LEU A 75 11.61 -5.56 -6.29
CA LEU A 75 12.84 -5.00 -6.87
C LEU A 75 14.11 -5.61 -6.27
N ARG A 76 14.04 -6.10 -5.02
CA ARG A 76 15.13 -6.75 -4.31
C ARG A 76 14.67 -8.08 -3.74
N ASN A 77 15.62 -8.99 -3.54
CA ASN A 77 15.35 -10.24 -2.85
C ASN A 77 15.16 -9.95 -1.35
N THR A 78 13.97 -9.49 -0.98
CA THR A 78 13.50 -9.26 0.40
C THR A 78 13.21 -10.57 1.14
N ALA A 79 13.77 -11.69 0.64
CA ALA A 79 13.68 -13.00 1.24
C ALA A 79 14.13 -12.90 2.72
N GLY A 80 13.15 -13.00 3.63
CA GLY A 80 13.40 -13.00 5.07
C GLY A 80 12.53 -12.04 5.89
N ARG A 81 11.75 -11.14 5.26
CA ARG A 81 10.79 -10.28 5.99
C ARG A 81 9.34 -10.61 5.59
N PRO A 82 8.40 -10.68 6.55
CA PRO A 82 7.02 -11.04 6.25
C PRO A 82 6.17 -9.86 5.73
N GLU A 83 6.72 -8.65 5.58
CA GLU A 83 5.99 -7.41 5.28
C GLU A 83 6.55 -6.69 4.05
N LEU A 84 5.65 -6.05 3.29
CA LEU A 84 5.99 -5.21 2.14
C LEU A 84 6.18 -3.75 2.53
N TYR A 85 7.26 -3.17 2.02
CA TYR A 85 7.55 -1.75 2.07
C TYR A 85 7.58 -1.16 0.65
N LEU A 86 7.49 0.17 0.55
CA LEU A 86 7.36 0.84 -0.74
C LEU A 86 8.63 0.73 -1.58
N GLU A 87 9.78 0.78 -0.91
CA GLU A 87 11.11 0.54 -1.46
C GLU A 87 11.31 -0.87 -2.04
N ASP A 88 10.41 -1.82 -1.72
CA ASP A 88 10.44 -3.16 -2.30
C ASP A 88 9.78 -3.19 -3.68
N LEU A 89 8.97 -2.18 -4.03
CA LEU A 89 8.24 -2.06 -5.29
C LEU A 89 8.78 -0.97 -6.23
N TRP A 90 9.18 0.18 -5.66
CA TRP A 90 9.58 1.40 -6.39
C TRP A 90 10.82 2.06 -5.80
#